data_AF-A0A7C7I554-F1
#
_entry.id   AF-A0A7C7I554-F1
#
_cell.length_a   1.000
_cell.length_b   1.000
_cell.length_c   1.000
_cell.angle_alpha   90.00
_cell.angle_beta   90.00
_cell.angle_gamma   90.00
#
_symmetry.space_group_name_H-M   'P 1'
#
loop_
_entity.id
_entity.type
_entity.pdbx_description
1 polymer ?
#
loop_
_entity_poly.entity_id
_entity_poly.type
_entity_poly.pdbx_seq_one_letter_code
_entity_poly.pdbx_strand_id
1 'polypeptide(L)'
;MITIGIQGGKGSFSEQAAHEFAHNHGLEGAKIIYQISSESVLMGIESGATDYGIFAMENAQGGVVIESVEALAKHRCEILEMFHIPVDQNLLGLAGTHVGDVTEIHSHQQALRQCKDYLSDHFWTRPLIEEDDTAEAARRLSEGKLPKTAGVIANKACAELYDLEILQESIHDLKHNLTLFLGVKKLGDS
;
A
#
# COMPACT_ATOMS: atom_id res chain seq x y z
N MET A 1 13.54 9.31 19.24
CA MET A 1 13.59 8.94 17.81
C MET A 1 12.20 9.23 17.28
N ILE A 2 12.08 9.98 16.18
CA ILE A 2 10.78 10.32 15.60
C ILE A 2 10.13 9.05 15.03
N THR A 3 8.82 8.95 15.22
CA THR A 3 7.99 7.81 14.81
C THR A 3 6.86 8.25 13.90
N ILE A 4 6.60 7.45 12.86
CA ILE A 4 5.51 7.67 11.89
C ILE A 4 4.62 6.43 11.88
N GLY A 5 3.41 6.54 12.39
CA GLY A 5 2.38 5.50 12.32
C GLY A 5 1.73 5.46 10.94
N ILE A 6 1.57 4.27 10.37
CA ILE A 6 0.89 4.08 9.08
C ILE A 6 -0.12 2.95 9.11
N GLN A 7 -1.17 3.04 8.30
CA GLN A 7 -2.04 1.91 7.99
C GLN A 7 -1.43 1.09 6.85
N GLY A 8 -1.00 -0.14 7.13
CA GLY A 8 -0.42 -1.04 6.13
C GLY A 8 0.93 -1.61 6.57
N GLY A 9 1.49 -2.47 5.71
CA GLY A 9 2.76 -3.15 5.94
C GLY A 9 3.94 -2.55 5.19
N LYS A 10 5.11 -3.17 5.38
CA LYS A 10 6.33 -2.89 4.62
C LYS A 10 6.08 -3.17 3.12
N GLY A 11 6.50 -2.28 2.23
CA GLY A 11 6.26 -2.34 0.79
C GLY A 11 4.90 -1.82 0.34
N SER A 12 4.03 -1.40 1.26
CA SER A 12 2.72 -0.81 0.91
C SER A 12 2.85 0.60 0.33
N PHE A 13 1.78 1.07 -0.33
CA PHE A 13 1.68 2.48 -0.74
C PHE A 13 1.67 3.44 0.45
N SER A 14 1.22 3.01 1.63
CA SER A 14 1.29 3.83 2.86
C SER A 14 2.71 4.01 3.37
N GLU A 15 3.57 2.99 3.21
CA GLU A 15 5.00 3.13 3.53
C GLU A 15 5.69 4.10 2.57
N GLN A 16 5.37 3.99 1.27
CA GLN A 16 5.82 4.98 0.27
C GLN A 16 5.36 6.39 0.63
N ALA A 17 4.10 6.57 1.05
CA ALA A 17 3.57 7.85 1.49
C ALA A 17 4.32 8.39 2.72
N ALA A 18 4.67 7.53 3.67
CA ALA A 18 5.43 7.94 4.85
C ALA A 18 6.88 8.33 4.52
N HIS A 19 7.52 7.67 3.56
CA HIS A 19 8.85 8.09 3.10
C HIS A 19 8.81 9.44 2.39
N GLU A 20 7.81 9.68 1.54
CA GLU A 20 7.60 10.98 0.88
C GLU A 20 7.37 12.09 1.91
N PHE A 21 6.47 11.87 2.87
CA PHE A 21 6.22 12.80 3.98
C PHE A 21 7.48 13.06 4.81
N ALA A 22 8.22 12.00 5.18
CA ALA A 22 9.44 12.15 5.95
C ALA A 22 10.49 12.99 5.22
N HIS A 23 10.64 12.80 3.90
CA HIS A 23 11.53 13.60 3.08
C HIS A 23 11.10 15.08 3.05
N ASN A 24 9.82 15.34 2.79
CA ASN A 24 9.29 16.71 2.67
C ASN A 24 9.38 17.51 3.97
N HIS A 25 9.39 16.83 5.13
CA HIS A 25 9.45 17.45 6.45
C HIS A 25 10.82 17.35 7.13
N GLY A 26 11.87 16.86 6.44
CA GLY A 26 13.22 16.73 7.00
C GLY A 26 13.30 15.77 8.19
N LEU A 27 12.53 14.68 8.12
CA LEU A 27 12.43 13.64 9.15
C LEU A 27 13.20 12.38 8.72
N GLU A 28 14.38 12.55 8.10
CA GLU A 28 15.17 11.41 7.64
C GLU A 28 15.54 10.48 8.82
N GLY A 29 15.33 9.18 8.63
CA GLY A 29 15.57 8.17 9.66
C GLY A 29 14.44 8.02 10.68
N ALA A 30 13.28 8.63 10.46
CA ALA A 30 12.08 8.35 11.24
C ALA A 30 11.72 6.85 11.19
N LYS A 31 11.31 6.30 12.33
CA LYS A 31 10.90 4.90 12.43
C LYS A 31 9.44 4.75 12.03
N ILE A 32 9.18 3.94 11.01
CA ILE A 32 7.83 3.58 10.59
C ILE A 32 7.24 2.55 11.56
N ILE A 33 6.01 2.79 12.01
CA ILE A 33 5.22 1.92 12.87
C ILE A 33 4.01 1.43 12.06
N TYR A 34 4.03 0.16 11.69
CA TYR A 34 2.95 -0.47 10.93
C TYR A 34 1.75 -0.74 11.82
N GLN A 35 0.56 -0.36 11.36
CA GLN A 35 -0.70 -0.52 12.06
C GLN A 35 -1.77 -1.05 11.11
N ILE A 36 -2.80 -1.65 11.68
CA ILE A 36 -3.81 -2.39 10.92
C ILE A 36 -4.95 -1.51 10.38
N SER A 37 -5.12 -0.30 10.91
CA SER A 37 -6.26 0.58 10.60
C SER A 37 -5.90 2.06 10.74
N SER A 38 -6.65 2.91 10.02
CA SER A 38 -6.60 4.37 10.22
C SER A 38 -6.98 4.78 11.65
N GLU A 39 -7.90 4.04 12.29
CA GLU A 39 -8.24 4.22 13.72
C GLU A 39 -7.01 4.03 14.62
N SER A 40 -6.22 2.96 14.37
CA SER A 40 -5.01 2.69 15.14
C SER A 40 -3.98 3.80 15.00
N VAL A 41 -3.83 4.35 13.79
CA VAL A 41 -2.94 5.49 13.51
C VAL A 41 -3.37 6.70 14.32
N LEU A 42 -4.64 7.11 14.22
CA LEU A 42 -5.12 8.30 14.92
C LEU A 42 -5.14 8.16 16.44
N MET A 43 -5.46 6.97 16.97
CA MET A 43 -5.33 6.68 18.40
C MET A 43 -3.87 6.80 18.87
N GLY A 44 -2.90 6.34 18.06
CA GLY A 44 -1.47 6.50 18.34
C GLY A 44 -1.04 7.97 18.42
N ILE A 45 -1.60 8.80 17.54
CA ILE A 45 -1.35 10.24 17.51
C ILE A 45 -1.94 10.94 18.73
N GLU A 46 -3.21 10.68 19.03
CA GLU A 46 -3.90 11.32 20.16
C GLU A 46 -3.25 10.96 21.51
N SER A 47 -2.89 9.69 21.69
CA SER A 47 -2.20 9.20 22.88
C SER A 47 -0.73 9.66 22.98
N GLY A 48 -0.12 10.07 21.87
CA GLY A 48 1.30 10.39 21.79
C GLY A 48 2.22 9.16 21.71
N ALA A 49 1.68 7.99 21.34
CA ALA A 49 2.46 6.79 21.07
C ALA A 49 3.25 6.89 19.74
N THR A 50 2.79 7.73 18.82
CA THR A 50 3.47 8.08 17.57
C THR A 50 3.50 9.59 17.37
N ASP A 51 4.59 10.12 16.82
CA ASP A 51 4.77 11.56 16.60
C ASP A 51 3.95 12.07 15.40
N TYR A 52 3.95 11.29 14.31
CA TYR A 52 3.22 11.57 13.07
C TYR A 52 2.41 10.36 12.61
N GLY A 53 1.34 10.61 11.87
CA GLY A 53 0.45 9.58 11.34
C GLY A 53 0.16 9.81 9.87
N ILE A 54 0.30 8.77 9.04
CA ILE A 54 0.02 8.82 7.60
C ILE A 54 -1.02 7.76 7.26
N PHE A 55 -2.11 8.17 6.62
CA PHE A 55 -3.18 7.27 6.19
C PHE A 55 -3.89 7.80 4.96
N ALA A 56 -4.46 6.89 4.17
CA ALA A 56 -5.18 7.21 2.94
C ALA A 56 -6.57 7.79 3.28
N MET A 57 -7.05 8.77 2.50
CA MET A 57 -8.38 9.36 2.64
C MET A 57 -9.27 9.10 1.43
N GLU A 58 -8.69 9.05 0.24
CA GLU A 58 -9.42 8.87 -1.00
C GLU A 58 -8.52 8.17 -2.01
N ASN A 59 -9.06 7.23 -2.77
CA ASN A 59 -8.42 6.67 -3.94
C ASN A 59 -9.24 7.02 -5.18
N ALA A 60 -8.59 7.44 -6.27
CA ALA A 60 -9.24 7.86 -7.51
C ALA A 60 -10.20 6.81 -8.09
N GLN A 61 -9.95 5.53 -7.85
CA GLN A 61 -10.80 4.43 -8.32
C GLN A 61 -11.74 3.89 -7.23
N GLY A 62 -11.33 3.90 -5.97
CA GLY A 62 -12.09 3.38 -4.83
C GLY A 62 -13.01 4.39 -4.14
N GLY A 63 -12.85 5.68 -4.43
CA GLY A 63 -13.49 6.78 -3.72
C GLY A 63 -12.93 6.97 -2.31
N VAL A 64 -13.76 7.52 -1.43
CA VAL A 64 -13.40 7.87 -0.05
C VAL A 64 -13.17 6.61 0.80
N VAL A 65 -12.10 6.62 1.59
CA VAL A 65 -11.81 5.58 2.59
C VAL A 65 -12.65 5.85 3.84
N ILE A 66 -13.80 5.17 3.94
CA ILE A 66 -14.79 5.40 5.01
C ILE A 66 -14.18 5.19 6.41
N GLU A 67 -13.33 4.18 6.59
CA GLU A 67 -12.65 3.92 7.86
C GLU A 67 -11.87 5.14 8.36
N SER A 68 -11.19 5.84 7.46
CA SER A 68 -10.39 7.03 7.79
C SER A 68 -11.26 8.23 8.14
N VAL A 69 -12.42 8.37 7.49
CA VAL A 69 -13.43 9.38 7.84
C VAL A 69 -14.00 9.13 9.23
N GLU A 70 -14.36 7.88 9.53
CA GLU A 70 -14.87 7.50 10.84
C GLU A 70 -13.84 7.72 11.95
N ALA A 71 -12.56 7.42 11.68
CA ALA A 71 -11.48 7.62 12.62
C ALA A 71 -11.22 9.10 12.91
N LEU A 72 -11.23 9.96 11.88
CA LEU A 72 -11.15 11.42 12.02
C LEU A 72 -12.33 12.02 12.79
N ALA A 73 -13.50 11.38 12.76
CA ALA A 73 -14.66 11.82 13.53
C ALA A 73 -14.53 11.50 15.03
N LYS A 74 -13.72 10.50 15.41
CA LYS A 74 -13.54 10.04 16.79
C LYS A 74 -12.32 10.61 17.50
N HIS A 75 -11.24 10.86 16.76
CA HIS A 75 -9.93 11.23 17.30
C HIS A 75 -9.51 12.64 16.91
N ARG A 76 -8.73 13.29 17.76
CA ARG A 76 -8.21 14.64 17.52
C ARG A 76 -6.79 14.63 16.98
N CYS A 77 -6.57 15.34 15.89
CA CYS A 77 -5.25 15.56 15.29
C CYS A 77 -5.17 16.93 14.59
N GLU A 78 -3.96 17.37 14.27
CA GLU A 78 -3.67 18.48 13.38
C GLU A 78 -3.23 17.92 12.03
N ILE A 79 -3.91 18.33 10.94
CA ILE A 79 -3.53 17.99 9.57
C ILE A 79 -2.40 18.92 9.15
N LEU A 80 -1.24 18.34 8.83
CA LEU A 80 -0.05 19.06 8.37
C LEU A 80 -0.02 19.18 6.86
N GLU A 81 -0.42 18.12 6.16
CA GLU A 81 -0.31 18.04 4.71
C GLU A 81 -1.37 17.09 4.15
N MET A 82 -1.81 17.40 2.93
CA MET A 82 -2.61 16.52 2.09
C MET A 82 -1.84 16.34 0.78
N PHE A 83 -1.49 15.11 0.42
CA PHE A 83 -0.64 14.83 -0.74
C PHE A 83 -1.07 13.56 -1.45
N HIS A 84 -0.74 13.44 -2.73
CA HIS A 84 -1.15 12.30 -3.55
C HIS A 84 0.04 11.37 -3.82
N ILE A 85 -0.20 10.07 -3.70
CA ILE A 85 0.73 9.03 -4.14
C ILE A 85 0.14 8.31 -5.36
N PRO A 86 0.90 8.18 -6.47
CA PRO A 86 0.47 7.38 -7.60
C PRO A 86 0.46 5.90 -7.23
N VAL A 87 -0.67 5.24 -7.48
CA VAL A 87 -0.84 3.81 -7.29
C VAL A 87 -0.39 3.11 -8.57
N ASP A 88 0.84 2.63 -8.54
CA ASP A 88 1.44 1.88 -9.63
C ASP A 88 1.46 0.39 -9.31
N GLN A 89 0.42 -0.32 -9.80
CA GLN A 89 0.30 -1.78 -9.65
C GLN A 89 1.15 -2.50 -10.70
N ASN A 90 1.98 -3.43 -10.24
CA ASN A 90 2.92 -4.19 -11.07
C ASN A 90 2.70 -5.69 -10.86
N LEU A 91 2.89 -6.49 -11.92
CA LEU A 91 2.90 -7.95 -11.81
C LEU A 91 4.31 -8.41 -11.46
N LEU A 92 4.46 -9.07 -10.32
CA LEU A 92 5.73 -9.61 -9.84
C LEU A 92 5.73 -11.14 -9.82
N GLY A 93 6.92 -11.73 -9.94
CA GLY A 93 7.15 -13.17 -9.88
C GLY A 93 8.47 -13.50 -9.19
N LEU A 94 8.74 -14.77 -8.92
CA LEU A 94 10.05 -15.21 -8.46
C LEU A 94 11.10 -15.03 -9.57
N ALA A 95 12.36 -14.82 -9.18
CA ALA A 95 13.45 -14.66 -10.13
C ALA A 95 13.51 -15.80 -11.17
N GLY A 96 13.58 -15.43 -12.45
CA GLY A 96 13.58 -16.37 -13.58
C GLY A 96 12.20 -16.88 -14.02
N THR A 97 11.11 -16.41 -13.41
CA THR A 97 9.74 -16.68 -13.86
C THR A 97 9.46 -15.85 -15.12
N HIS A 98 8.97 -16.48 -16.19
CA HIS A 98 8.45 -15.72 -17.34
C HIS A 98 6.96 -15.46 -17.15
N VAL A 99 6.46 -14.37 -17.75
CA VAL A 99 5.03 -14.02 -17.68
C VAL A 99 4.10 -15.16 -18.15
N GLY A 100 4.56 -15.99 -19.10
CA GLY A 100 3.82 -17.15 -19.59
C GLY A 100 3.80 -18.36 -18.64
N ASP A 101 4.69 -18.40 -17.65
CA ASP A 101 4.75 -19.46 -16.64
C ASP A 101 3.72 -19.24 -15.53
N VAL A 102 3.10 -18.06 -15.46
CA VAL A 102 2.19 -17.68 -14.38
C VAL A 102 0.91 -18.53 -14.40
N THR A 103 0.68 -19.28 -13.31
CA THR A 103 -0.45 -20.21 -13.18
C THR A 103 -1.65 -19.62 -12.46
N GLU A 104 -1.41 -18.70 -11.53
CA GLU A 104 -2.42 -18.03 -10.70
C GLU A 104 -1.90 -16.65 -10.26
N ILE A 105 -2.82 -15.74 -9.94
CA ILE A 105 -2.48 -14.35 -9.61
C ILE A 105 -3.08 -13.99 -8.25
N HIS A 106 -2.23 -13.54 -7.33
CA HIS A 106 -2.60 -13.20 -5.96
C HIS A 106 -2.49 -11.70 -5.71
N SER A 107 -3.50 -11.09 -5.11
CA SER A 107 -3.42 -9.72 -4.62
C SER A 107 -4.63 -9.36 -3.75
N HIS A 108 -4.62 -8.15 -3.21
CA HIS A 108 -5.80 -7.57 -2.59
C HIS A 108 -6.94 -7.41 -3.62
N GLN A 109 -8.18 -7.60 -3.17
CA GLN A 109 -9.37 -7.54 -4.01
C GLN A 109 -9.44 -6.27 -4.86
N GLN A 110 -9.09 -5.13 -4.26
CA GLN A 110 -9.07 -3.84 -4.95
C GLN A 110 -8.03 -3.82 -6.07
N ALA A 111 -6.82 -4.34 -5.83
CA ALA A 111 -5.76 -4.36 -6.84
C ALA A 111 -6.12 -5.27 -8.02
N LEU A 112 -6.73 -6.44 -7.77
CA LEU A 112 -7.25 -7.32 -8.82
C LEU A 112 -8.31 -6.61 -9.69
N ARG A 113 -9.23 -5.87 -9.06
CA ARG A 113 -10.25 -5.09 -9.78
C ARG A 113 -9.67 -3.91 -10.56
N GLN A 114 -8.57 -3.33 -10.08
CA GLN A 114 -7.88 -2.21 -10.73
C GLN A 114 -7.05 -2.64 -11.95
N CYS A 115 -6.82 -3.94 -12.15
CA CYS A 115 -6.04 -4.48 -13.27
C CYS A 115 -6.89 -5.40 -14.17
N LYS A 116 -8.21 -5.24 -14.16
CA LYS A 116 -9.14 -6.22 -14.74
C LYS A 116 -8.93 -6.35 -16.24
N ASP A 117 -8.68 -5.25 -16.95
CA ASP A 117 -8.55 -5.27 -18.40
C ASP A 117 -7.28 -6.03 -18.81
N TYR A 118 -6.15 -5.71 -18.17
CA TYR A 118 -4.89 -6.43 -18.38
C TYR A 118 -5.01 -7.93 -18.06
N LEU A 119 -5.63 -8.26 -16.92
CA LEU A 119 -5.85 -9.65 -16.50
C LEU A 119 -6.78 -10.41 -17.45
N SER A 120 -7.81 -9.75 -17.99
CA SER A 120 -8.70 -10.34 -19.00
C SER A 120 -7.97 -10.60 -20.31
N ASP A 121 -7.07 -9.72 -20.73
CA ASP A 121 -6.37 -9.88 -22.02
C ASP A 121 -5.27 -10.96 -21.96
N HIS A 122 -4.57 -11.07 -20.84
CA HIS A 122 -3.36 -11.91 -20.73
C HIS A 122 -3.58 -13.18 -19.89
N PHE A 123 -4.54 -13.16 -18.96
CA PHE A 123 -4.68 -14.17 -17.92
C PHE A 123 -6.14 -14.65 -17.71
N TRP A 124 -7.03 -14.51 -18.69
CA TRP A 124 -8.46 -14.87 -18.57
C TRP A 124 -8.75 -16.31 -18.12
N THR A 125 -7.80 -17.23 -18.26
CA THR A 125 -7.91 -18.63 -17.81
C THR A 125 -7.29 -18.89 -16.43
N ARG A 126 -6.56 -17.93 -15.87
CA ARG A 126 -5.83 -18.11 -14.62
C ARG A 126 -6.69 -17.71 -13.42
N PRO A 127 -6.65 -18.50 -12.32
CA PRO A 127 -7.33 -18.12 -11.09
C PRO A 127 -6.80 -16.78 -10.57
N LEU A 128 -7.74 -15.94 -10.12
CA LEU A 128 -7.46 -14.73 -9.36
C LEU A 128 -7.77 -15.03 -7.89
N ILE A 129 -6.75 -14.96 -7.03
CA ILE A 129 -6.84 -15.32 -5.62
C ILE A 129 -6.78 -14.05 -4.78
N GLU A 130 -7.83 -13.84 -3.98
CA GLU A 130 -7.94 -12.70 -3.07
C GLU A 130 -7.08 -12.94 -1.83
N GLU A 131 -6.23 -11.97 -1.51
CA GLU A 131 -5.40 -11.91 -0.30
C GLU A 131 -5.74 -10.63 0.50
N ASP A 132 -5.35 -10.59 1.77
CA ASP A 132 -5.67 -9.45 2.66
C ASP A 132 -4.91 -8.16 2.30
N ASP A 133 -3.72 -8.27 1.71
CA ASP A 133 -2.88 -7.13 1.35
C ASP A 133 -1.93 -7.44 0.17
N THR A 134 -1.63 -6.41 -0.63
CA THR A 134 -0.77 -6.53 -1.80
C THR A 134 0.69 -6.85 -1.45
N ALA A 135 1.24 -6.20 -0.42
CA ALA A 135 2.62 -6.42 0.00
C ALA A 135 2.78 -7.75 0.75
N GLU A 136 1.76 -8.16 1.50
CA GLU A 136 1.71 -9.49 2.12
C GLU A 136 1.69 -10.62 1.08
N ALA A 137 0.93 -10.47 -0.01
CA ALA A 137 0.95 -11.43 -1.12
C ALA A 137 2.36 -11.58 -1.71
N ALA A 138 3.07 -10.47 -1.95
CA ALA A 138 4.44 -10.47 -2.44
C ALA A 138 5.42 -11.13 -1.46
N ARG A 139 5.31 -10.81 -0.16
CA ARG A 139 6.12 -11.46 0.87
C ARG A 139 5.90 -12.97 0.91
N ARG A 140 4.65 -13.43 0.82
CA ARG A 140 4.31 -14.87 0.82
C ARG A 140 4.85 -15.60 -0.40
N LEU A 141 4.86 -14.96 -1.57
CA LEU A 141 5.51 -15.51 -2.76
C LEU A 141 7.01 -15.74 -2.52
N SER A 142 7.70 -14.72 -2.02
CA SER A 142 9.14 -14.77 -1.71
C SER A 142 9.48 -15.83 -0.65
N GLU A 143 8.63 -15.99 0.38
CA GLU A 143 8.80 -17.00 1.42
C GLU A 143 8.44 -18.43 0.97
N GLY A 144 8.05 -18.64 -0.29
CA GLY A 144 7.65 -19.94 -0.82
C GLY A 144 6.34 -20.47 -0.23
N LYS A 145 5.50 -19.58 0.29
CA LYS A 145 4.14 -19.90 0.81
C LYS A 145 3.08 -19.90 -0.29
N LEU A 146 3.43 -19.45 -1.49
CA LEU A 146 2.64 -19.56 -2.70
C LEU A 146 3.38 -20.44 -3.72
N PRO A 147 2.69 -21.02 -4.72
CA PRO A 147 3.34 -21.76 -5.79
C PRO A 147 4.41 -20.92 -6.50
N LYS A 148 5.48 -21.58 -6.94
CA LYS A 148 6.61 -20.90 -7.60
C LYS A 148 6.23 -20.20 -8.90
N THR A 149 5.14 -20.64 -9.51
CA THR A 149 4.55 -20.09 -10.73
C THR A 149 3.42 -19.11 -10.44
N ALA A 150 3.20 -18.70 -9.19
CA ALA A 150 2.23 -17.66 -8.88
C ALA A 150 2.80 -16.29 -9.24
N GLY A 151 1.94 -15.44 -9.79
CA GLY A 151 2.19 -14.01 -9.93
C GLY A 151 1.52 -13.24 -8.79
N VAL A 152 2.08 -12.12 -8.40
CA VAL A 152 1.47 -11.22 -7.40
C VAL A 152 1.31 -9.82 -8.00
N ILE A 153 0.21 -9.14 -7.69
CA ILE A 153 0.06 -7.72 -8.04
C ILE A 153 0.41 -6.89 -6.81
N ALA A 154 1.43 -6.05 -6.91
CA ALA A 154 1.89 -5.22 -5.79
C ALA A 154 2.61 -3.94 -6.24
N ASN A 155 2.99 -3.11 -5.27
CA ASN A 155 3.88 -1.96 -5.48
C ASN A 155 5.25 -2.44 -5.96
N LYS A 156 5.90 -1.70 -6.87
CA LYS A 156 7.28 -1.96 -7.32
C LYS A 156 8.28 -2.10 -6.17
N ALA A 157 8.06 -1.41 -5.04
CA ALA A 157 8.92 -1.51 -3.86
C ALA A 157 9.01 -2.96 -3.33
N CYS A 158 7.96 -3.76 -3.51
CA CYS A 158 7.94 -5.17 -3.13
C CYS A 158 8.94 -6.03 -3.93
N ALA A 159 9.29 -5.63 -5.16
CA ALA A 159 10.27 -6.34 -5.97
C ALA A 159 11.65 -6.34 -5.30
N GLU A 160 12.14 -5.15 -4.94
CA GLU A 160 13.42 -4.99 -4.24
C GLU A 160 13.37 -5.55 -2.81
N LEU A 161 12.25 -5.32 -2.09
CA LEU A 161 12.12 -5.73 -0.70
C LEU A 161 12.07 -7.25 -0.50
N TYR A 162 11.52 -7.98 -1.47
CA TYR A 162 11.26 -9.41 -1.35
C TYR A 162 11.99 -10.25 -2.40
N ASP A 163 13.00 -9.68 -3.07
CA ASP A 163 13.80 -10.37 -4.09
C ASP A 163 12.93 -11.01 -5.19
N LEU A 164 11.96 -10.23 -5.68
CA LEU A 164 11.06 -10.61 -6.76
C LEU A 164 11.42 -9.83 -8.03
N GLU A 165 11.05 -10.38 -9.18
CA GLU A 165 11.19 -9.74 -10.48
C GLU A 165 9.87 -9.12 -10.93
N ILE A 166 9.95 -7.92 -11.51
CA ILE A 166 8.81 -7.30 -12.18
C ILE A 166 8.63 -7.99 -13.53
N LEU A 167 7.55 -8.75 -13.68
CA LEU A 167 7.19 -9.41 -14.93
C LEU A 167 6.53 -8.45 -15.91
N GLN A 168 5.72 -7.53 -15.38
CA GLN A 168 5.08 -6.46 -16.15
C GLN A 168 4.84 -5.23 -15.28
N GLU A 169 5.21 -4.07 -15.80
CA GLU A 169 5.02 -2.78 -15.13
C GLU A 169 3.64 -2.17 -15.42
N SER A 170 3.12 -1.41 -14.45
CA SER A 170 1.96 -0.50 -14.58
C SER A 170 0.73 -1.13 -15.26
N ILE A 171 0.30 -2.29 -14.74
CA ILE A 171 -0.80 -3.11 -15.30
C ILE A 171 -2.20 -2.65 -14.88
N HIS A 172 -2.29 -1.57 -14.10
CA HIS A 172 -3.56 -1.01 -13.67
C HIS A 172 -4.27 -0.29 -14.84
N ASP A 173 -5.60 -0.36 -14.84
CA ASP A 173 -6.47 0.10 -15.91
C ASP A 173 -6.46 1.65 -15.99
N LEU A 174 -6.53 2.33 -14.83
CA LEU A 174 -6.59 3.79 -14.74
C LEU A 174 -5.20 4.45 -14.70
N LYS A 175 -4.73 4.99 -15.83
CA LYS A 175 -3.39 5.63 -15.94
C LYS A 175 -3.07 6.74 -14.94
N HIS A 176 -4.08 7.38 -14.36
CA HIS A 176 -3.93 8.40 -13.33
C HIS A 176 -4.60 7.94 -12.02
N ASN A 177 -4.21 6.77 -11.52
CA ASN A 177 -4.67 6.26 -10.24
C ASN A 177 -3.88 6.92 -9.11
N LEU A 178 -4.52 7.86 -8.40
CA LEU A 178 -3.92 8.61 -7.29
C LEU A 178 -4.65 8.25 -6.01
N THR A 179 -3.89 8.11 -4.92
CA THR A 179 -4.44 8.03 -3.57
C THR A 179 -4.04 9.28 -2.80
N LEU A 180 -5.03 9.98 -2.26
CA LEU A 180 -4.86 11.09 -1.33
C LEU A 180 -4.50 10.53 0.05
N PHE A 181 -3.38 10.97 0.59
CA PHE A 181 -2.93 10.71 1.95
C PHE A 181 -2.97 11.97 2.80
N LEU A 182 -3.22 11.80 4.09
CA LEU A 182 -3.05 12.84 5.10
C LEU A 182 -1.78 12.58 5.90
N GLY A 183 -0.99 13.64 6.09
CA GLY A 183 0.02 13.70 7.13
C GLY A 183 -0.52 14.45 8.34
N VAL A 184 -0.56 13.80 9.49
CA VAL A 184 -1.10 14.39 10.73
C VAL A 184 -0.12 14.30 11.88
N LYS A 185 -0.30 15.16 12.88
CA LYS A 185 0.35 15.07 14.19
C LYS A 185 -0.66 15.30 15.31
N LYS A 186 -0.20 15.17 16.55
CA LYS A 186 -1.03 15.43 17.73
C LYS A 186 -1.50 16.88 17.74
N LEU A 187 -2.80 17.08 18.02
CA LEU A 187 -3.36 18.41 18.22
C LEU A 187 -2.73 19.05 19.47
N GLY A 188 -2.17 20.25 19.33
CA GLY A 188 -1.60 20.98 20.47
C GLY A 188 -2.66 21.38 21.49
N ASP A 189 -2.30 21.36 22.77
CA ASP A 189 -3.13 21.97 23.82
C ASP A 189 -3.12 23.48 23.60
N SER A 190 -4.30 24.04 23.29
CA SER A 190 -4.52 25.49 23.17
C SER A 190 -4.63 26.16 24.53
#